data_AF-A0AAE8ZPP5-F1
#
_entry.id   AF-A0AAE8ZPP5-F1
#
_cell.length_a   1.000
_cell.length_b   1.000
_cell.length_c   1.000
_cell.angle_alpha   90.00
_cell.angle_beta   90.00
_cell.angle_gamma   90.00
#
_symmetry.space_group_name_H-M   'P 1'
#
loop_
_entity.id
_entity.type
_entity.pdbx_description
1 polymer ?
#
loop_
_entity_poly.entity_id
_entity_poly.type
_entity_poly.pdbx_seq_one_letter_code
_entity_poly.pdbx_strand_id
1 'polypeptide(L)'
;MILFLLFFFIVQLLQYSSAKPTLNELKGKNEFGEWKSWKKCPTFMYAYAVRYEMDQEQKGRVKSIAFLCKPLSWKTHTLPNELARGDPIRGNWKGITFCTEGHFLTGLSFRSDPEKSGNNSEAIDTIDTLKISCGISNDQKNRTDSTEDDYLGLDHWNKGNFCLAGHAICGIRLRRDEVSAKETVINIVKVLCCRLPRVNLFCVPENTFERLAEYDNREGTDTIPIQYEKQTRFIKTTGSNSTVALEEKEAIQNRLPYGVEVIVEKPGNASTVSVTNHGYQMISNIEVQIMVGNVISKEETTTETYNVPAKKGIIIEQLFIKCDNILVGLPRIVIRSMENVKAETIAS
;
A
#
# COMPACT_ATOMS: atom_id res chain seq x y z
N MET A 1 -36.74 14.19 19.49
CA MET A 1 -36.08 15.01 18.44
C MET A 1 -34.55 14.95 18.54
N ILE A 2 -33.94 15.24 19.70
CA ILE A 2 -32.46 15.20 19.88
C ILE A 2 -31.85 13.82 19.59
N LEU A 3 -32.47 12.73 20.09
CA LEU A 3 -32.00 11.36 19.82
C LEU A 3 -32.03 11.00 18.33
N PHE A 4 -33.01 11.53 17.59
CA PHE A 4 -33.18 11.28 16.15
C PHE A 4 -32.12 12.04 15.33
N LEU A 5 -31.77 13.27 15.74
CA LEU A 5 -30.69 14.04 15.13
C LEU A 5 -29.32 13.41 15.40
N LEU A 6 -29.07 12.93 16.62
CA LEU A 6 -27.84 12.19 16.97
C LEU A 6 -27.71 10.91 16.15
N PHE A 7 -28.79 10.14 15.99
CA PHE A 7 -28.79 8.95 15.15
C PHE A 7 -28.48 9.28 13.69
N PHE A 8 -29.08 10.33 13.13
CA PHE A 8 -28.79 10.77 11.76
C PHE A 8 -27.33 11.22 11.58
N PHE A 9 -26.77 11.92 12.58
CA PHE A 9 -25.38 12.35 12.57
C PHE A 9 -24.40 11.17 12.64
N ILE A 10 -24.70 10.18 13.49
CA ILE A 10 -23.91 8.93 13.60
C ILE A 10 -23.99 8.12 12.31
N VAL A 11 -25.18 8.00 11.69
CA VAL A 11 -25.34 7.30 10.40
C VAL A 11 -24.58 8.00 9.27
N GLN A 12 -24.59 9.34 9.23
CA GLN A 12 -23.78 10.08 8.26
C GLN A 12 -22.28 9.92 8.51
N LEU A 13 -21.82 10.01 9.77
CA LEU A 13 -20.41 9.76 10.13
C LEU A 13 -19.96 8.34 9.76
N LEU A 14 -20.81 7.33 9.97
CA LEU A 14 -20.51 5.94 9.57
C LEU A 14 -20.45 5.75 8.05
N GLN A 15 -21.13 6.58 7.26
CA GLN A 15 -21.04 6.54 5.79
C GLN A 15 -19.76 7.20 5.24
N TYR A 16 -19.04 8.00 6.03
CA TYR A 16 -17.78 8.63 5.61
C TYR A 16 -16.54 7.75 5.79
N SER A 17 -16.61 6.67 6.56
CA SER A 17 -15.41 5.99 7.08
C SER A 17 -14.77 4.93 6.17
N SER A 18 -15.27 4.71 4.95
CA SER A 18 -14.53 3.93 3.97
C SER A 18 -15.04 4.29 2.59
N ALA A 19 -14.25 5.08 1.85
CA ALA A 19 -14.52 5.31 0.44
C ALA A 19 -14.42 3.94 -0.27
N LYS A 20 -15.58 3.28 -0.43
CA LYS A 20 -15.64 1.99 -1.12
C LYS A 20 -15.00 2.16 -2.50
N PRO A 21 -14.10 1.25 -2.89
CA PRO A 21 -13.47 1.36 -4.19
C PRO A 21 -14.55 1.39 -5.28
N THR A 22 -14.44 2.33 -6.21
CA THR A 22 -15.40 2.46 -7.30
C THR A 22 -15.06 1.44 -8.37
N LEU A 23 -16.10 0.76 -8.87
CA LEU A 23 -15.96 -0.21 -9.94
C LEU A 23 -16.17 0.48 -11.28
N ASN A 24 -15.17 0.40 -12.15
CA ASN A 24 -15.30 0.84 -13.53
C ASN A 24 -15.28 -0.38 -14.46
N GLU A 25 -16.28 -0.47 -15.33
CA GLU A 25 -16.48 -1.60 -16.24
C GLU A 25 -16.28 -1.16 -17.68
N LEU A 26 -15.32 -1.78 -18.36
CA LEU A 26 -15.10 -1.64 -19.80
C LEU A 26 -15.75 -2.81 -20.53
N LYS A 27 -16.86 -2.54 -21.22
CA LYS A 27 -17.57 -3.54 -22.02
C LYS A 27 -17.10 -3.50 -23.47
N GLY A 28 -16.81 -4.67 -24.05
CA GLY A 28 -16.92 -4.89 -25.50
C GLY A 28 -18.40 -4.92 -25.90
N LYS A 29 -18.73 -5.04 -27.19
CA LYS A 29 -20.14 -5.13 -27.60
C LYS A 29 -20.83 -6.40 -27.09
N ASN A 30 -20.05 -7.46 -26.83
CA ASN A 30 -20.58 -8.75 -26.41
C ASN A 30 -20.21 -9.08 -24.96
N GLU A 31 -21.12 -9.79 -24.28
CA GLU A 31 -20.97 -10.15 -22.86
C GLU A 31 -20.75 -11.66 -22.63
N PHE A 32 -19.91 -12.31 -23.45
CA PHE A 32 -19.62 -13.74 -23.31
C PHE A 32 -18.44 -14.05 -22.37
N GLY A 33 -18.34 -15.34 -22.00
CA GLY A 33 -17.29 -15.87 -21.14
C GLY A 33 -17.56 -15.78 -19.63
N GLU A 34 -16.57 -16.21 -18.85
CA GLU A 34 -16.62 -16.26 -17.39
C GLU A 34 -15.72 -15.20 -16.75
N TRP A 35 -16.23 -14.60 -15.67
CA TRP A 35 -15.46 -13.69 -14.86
C TRP A 35 -14.43 -14.43 -14.00
N LYS A 36 -13.15 -14.14 -14.21
CA LYS A 36 -12.09 -14.64 -13.32
C LYS A 36 -12.07 -13.86 -12.00
N SER A 37 -11.29 -14.33 -11.03
CA SER A 37 -11.17 -13.67 -9.72
C SER A 37 -10.51 -12.30 -9.84
N TRP A 38 -10.81 -11.41 -8.89
CA TRP A 38 -10.12 -10.12 -8.79
C TRP A 38 -8.64 -10.33 -8.50
N LYS A 39 -7.81 -9.61 -9.23
CA LYS A 39 -6.37 -9.49 -8.95
C LYS A 39 -6.11 -8.06 -8.53
N LYS A 40 -5.82 -7.89 -7.25
CA LYS A 40 -5.60 -6.58 -6.63
C LYS A 40 -4.12 -6.32 -6.48
N CYS A 41 -3.73 -5.06 -6.55
CA CYS A 41 -2.48 -4.62 -5.98
C CYS A 41 -2.50 -4.94 -4.46
N PRO A 42 -1.32 -5.17 -3.86
CA PRO A 42 -1.17 -5.19 -2.42
C PRO A 42 -1.78 -3.95 -1.76
N THR A 43 -2.10 -4.06 -0.48
CA THR A 43 -2.64 -2.94 0.30
C THR A 43 -1.73 -1.72 0.15
N PHE A 44 -2.33 -0.55 -0.11
CA PHE A 44 -1.64 0.73 -0.29
C PHE A 44 -0.72 0.86 -1.51
N MET A 45 -0.83 -0.09 -2.45
CA MET A 45 -0.21 0.04 -3.75
C MET A 45 -1.23 0.31 -4.85
N TYR A 46 -0.75 0.95 -5.90
CA TYR A 46 -1.54 1.31 -7.07
C TYR A 46 -0.78 0.89 -8.33
N ALA A 47 -1.53 0.57 -9.38
CA ALA A 47 -0.97 0.18 -10.65
C ALA A 47 -0.25 1.41 -11.26
N TYR A 48 1.02 1.25 -11.65
CA TYR A 48 1.79 2.30 -12.33
C TYR A 48 2.26 1.88 -13.74
N ALA A 49 2.15 0.60 -14.08
CA ALA A 49 2.43 0.09 -15.41
C ALA A 49 1.51 -1.07 -15.77
N VAL A 50 1.28 -1.24 -17.07
CA VAL A 50 0.57 -2.39 -17.64
C VAL A 50 1.50 -3.17 -18.54
N ARG A 51 1.30 -4.48 -18.57
CA ARG A 51 1.79 -5.34 -19.63
C ARG A 51 0.68 -6.27 -20.06
N TYR A 52 0.72 -6.71 -21.30
CA TYR A 52 -0.28 -7.60 -21.85
C TYR A 52 0.37 -8.67 -22.72
N GLU A 53 -0.34 -9.78 -22.86
CA GLU A 53 0.08 -10.94 -23.64
C GLU A 53 -0.76 -10.99 -24.91
N MET A 54 -0.10 -11.14 -26.06
CA MET A 54 -0.77 -11.27 -27.36
C MET A 54 -0.65 -12.68 -27.91
N ASP A 55 -1.68 -13.11 -28.64
CA ASP A 55 -1.57 -14.28 -29.51
C ASP A 55 -0.68 -13.98 -30.72
N GLN A 56 0.37 -14.76 -30.92
CA GLN A 56 1.23 -14.66 -32.11
C GLN A 56 0.59 -15.29 -33.35
N GLU A 57 -0.28 -16.29 -33.17
CA GLU A 57 -0.93 -17.00 -34.28
C GLU A 57 -2.15 -16.23 -34.80
N GLN A 58 -2.79 -15.44 -33.94
CA GLN A 58 -4.08 -14.80 -34.21
C GLN A 58 -4.04 -13.28 -34.23
N LYS A 59 -3.18 -12.73 -35.11
CA LYS A 59 -3.20 -11.30 -35.50
C LYS A 59 -3.14 -10.30 -34.33
N GLY A 60 -2.56 -10.65 -33.18
CA GLY A 60 -2.32 -9.69 -32.09
C GLY A 60 -3.43 -9.55 -31.05
N ARG A 61 -4.33 -10.52 -30.89
CA ARG A 61 -5.36 -10.51 -29.83
C ARG A 61 -4.77 -10.54 -28.42
N VAL A 62 -5.31 -9.75 -27.50
CA VAL A 62 -4.89 -9.73 -26.09
C VAL A 62 -5.51 -10.90 -25.32
N LYS A 63 -4.65 -11.77 -24.78
CA LYS A 63 -5.01 -12.95 -23.97
C LYS A 63 -4.99 -12.68 -22.47
N SER A 64 -4.05 -11.84 -22.03
CA SER A 64 -3.82 -11.55 -20.61
C SER A 64 -3.39 -10.12 -20.40
N ILE A 65 -3.75 -9.57 -19.24
CA ILE A 65 -3.38 -8.24 -18.78
C ILE A 65 -2.84 -8.37 -17.35
N ALA A 66 -1.71 -7.75 -17.08
CA ALA A 66 -1.14 -7.68 -15.74
C ALA A 66 -0.75 -6.24 -15.40
N PHE A 67 -1.00 -5.86 -14.17
CA PHE A 67 -0.54 -4.59 -13.61
C PHE A 67 0.71 -4.79 -12.76
N LEU A 68 1.63 -3.85 -12.86
CA LEU A 68 2.73 -3.68 -11.91
C LEU A 68 2.29 -2.61 -10.92
N CYS A 69 2.47 -2.91 -9.62
CA CYS A 69 2.00 -2.05 -8.54
C CYS A 69 3.18 -1.42 -7.80
N LYS A 70 3.01 -0.17 -7.34
CA LYS A 70 3.98 0.53 -6.48
C LYS A 70 3.24 1.33 -5.41
N PRO A 71 3.87 1.60 -4.25
CA PRO A 71 3.37 2.55 -3.27
C PRO A 71 3.48 3.98 -3.82
N LEU A 72 2.79 4.95 -3.21
CA LEU A 72 2.85 6.38 -3.59
C LEU A 72 4.27 6.97 -3.67
N SER A 73 5.19 6.49 -2.84
CA SER A 73 6.53 7.06 -2.64
C SER A 73 7.60 6.52 -3.59
N TRP A 74 7.22 5.86 -4.69
CA TRP A 74 8.19 5.28 -5.62
C TRP A 74 8.97 6.35 -6.38
N LYS A 75 10.29 6.18 -6.45
CA LYS A 75 11.22 7.13 -7.07
C LYS A 75 11.87 6.64 -8.36
N THR A 76 11.86 5.33 -8.61
CA THR A 76 12.54 4.75 -9.77
C THR A 76 11.80 3.53 -10.30
N HIS A 77 11.94 3.31 -11.61
CA HIS A 77 11.48 2.13 -12.33
C HIS A 77 12.39 0.93 -12.06
N THR A 78 12.37 0.38 -10.85
CA THR A 78 13.03 -0.91 -10.56
C THR A 78 12.07 -2.07 -10.83
N LEU A 79 12.37 -2.90 -11.83
CA LEU A 79 11.77 -4.22 -12.05
C LEU A 79 12.38 -5.24 -11.06
N PRO A 80 11.63 -6.18 -10.43
CA PRO A 80 10.17 -6.32 -10.36
C PRO A 80 9.68 -6.55 -8.91
N ASN A 81 9.10 -5.55 -8.24
CA ASN A 81 8.34 -5.81 -7.01
C ASN A 81 6.84 -5.72 -7.30
N GLU A 82 6.25 -6.91 -7.35
CA GLU A 82 4.82 -7.23 -7.21
C GLU A 82 3.90 -6.95 -8.42
N LEU A 83 3.52 -8.07 -9.05
CA LEU A 83 2.56 -8.13 -10.14
C LEU A 83 1.20 -8.52 -9.56
N ALA A 84 0.16 -7.70 -9.77
CA ALA A 84 -1.21 -8.17 -9.67
C ALA A 84 -1.48 -9.07 -10.89
N ARG A 85 -1.18 -10.38 -10.75
CA ARG A 85 -1.18 -11.35 -11.86
C ARG A 85 -2.57 -11.93 -12.11
N GLY A 86 -3.05 -11.78 -13.34
CA GLY A 86 -4.27 -12.39 -13.89
C GLY A 86 -4.39 -13.89 -13.69
N ASP A 87 -3.37 -14.67 -14.07
CA ASP A 87 -3.34 -16.15 -14.05
C ASP A 87 -1.92 -16.72 -14.36
N PRO A 88 -1.68 -18.06 -14.23
CA PRO A 88 -0.41 -18.70 -14.58
C PRO A 88 -0.02 -18.57 -16.06
N ILE A 89 1.29 -18.53 -16.30
CA ILE A 89 1.98 -17.92 -17.45
C ILE A 89 2.21 -18.96 -18.57
N ARG A 90 1.67 -18.73 -19.77
CA ARG A 90 2.09 -19.41 -21.01
C ARG A 90 1.95 -18.48 -22.22
N GLY A 91 3.04 -17.79 -22.60
CA GLY A 91 3.13 -17.04 -23.86
C GLY A 91 4.04 -15.81 -23.81
N ASN A 92 4.08 -15.09 -24.94
CA ASN A 92 5.01 -13.99 -25.20
C ASN A 92 4.37 -12.64 -24.81
N TRP A 93 4.76 -12.14 -23.64
CA TRP A 93 4.36 -10.82 -23.17
C TRP A 93 4.95 -9.74 -24.06
N LYS A 94 4.11 -8.77 -24.45
CA LYS A 94 4.58 -7.55 -25.11
C LYS A 94 5.23 -6.62 -24.08
N GLY A 95 5.89 -5.57 -24.59
CA GLY A 95 6.60 -4.58 -23.78
C GLY A 95 5.75 -4.00 -22.66
N ILE A 96 6.41 -3.43 -21.66
CA ILE A 96 5.73 -2.82 -20.51
C ILE A 96 5.48 -1.34 -20.83
N THR A 97 4.24 -0.90 -20.69
CA THR A 97 3.89 0.53 -20.80
C THR A 97 3.83 1.12 -19.40
N PHE A 98 4.69 2.10 -19.13
CA PHE A 98 4.85 2.74 -17.82
C PHE A 98 4.20 4.11 -17.77
N CYS A 99 3.63 4.45 -16.61
CA CYS A 99 3.43 5.84 -16.25
C CYS A 99 4.76 6.49 -15.86
N THR A 100 4.87 7.81 -16.05
CA THR A 100 6.01 8.60 -15.57
C THR A 100 6.19 8.49 -14.06
N GLU A 101 7.38 8.79 -13.55
CA GLU A 101 7.69 8.75 -12.12
C GLU A 101 6.65 9.52 -11.28
N GLY A 102 6.21 8.90 -10.17
CA GLY A 102 5.18 9.44 -9.28
C GLY A 102 3.75 9.39 -9.83
N HIS A 103 3.51 8.90 -11.05
CA HIS A 103 2.18 8.77 -11.63
C HIS A 103 1.64 7.33 -11.54
N PHE A 104 0.33 7.21 -11.58
CA PHE A 104 -0.36 5.92 -11.55
C PHE A 104 -1.36 5.81 -12.70
N LEU A 105 -1.73 4.57 -13.02
CA LEU A 105 -2.79 4.27 -13.96
C LEU A 105 -4.10 4.84 -13.41
N THR A 106 -4.67 5.79 -14.12
CA THR A 106 -5.98 6.39 -13.80
C THR A 106 -7.03 6.03 -14.83
N GLY A 107 -6.64 5.44 -15.96
CA GLY A 107 -7.59 4.95 -16.95
C GLY A 107 -7.01 3.83 -17.81
N LEU A 108 -7.92 3.05 -18.36
CA LEU A 108 -7.62 2.02 -19.35
C LEU A 108 -8.66 2.14 -20.47
N SER A 109 -8.17 2.16 -21.70
CA SER A 109 -8.98 2.13 -22.92
C SER A 109 -8.49 1.01 -23.80
N PHE A 110 -9.37 0.49 -24.65
CA PHE A 110 -8.98 -0.54 -25.60
C PHE A 110 -9.62 -0.31 -26.96
N ARG A 111 -8.97 -0.88 -27.96
CA ARG A 111 -9.51 -1.03 -29.30
C ARG A 111 -9.92 -2.48 -29.50
N SER A 112 -11.09 -2.68 -30.09
CA SER A 112 -11.60 -3.98 -30.51
C SER A 112 -11.98 -3.90 -31.99
N ASP A 113 -11.43 -4.78 -32.81
CA ASP A 113 -11.90 -4.98 -34.18
C ASP A 113 -13.11 -5.94 -34.14
N PRO A 114 -14.31 -5.52 -34.57
CA PRO A 114 -15.43 -6.43 -34.70
C PRO A 114 -15.11 -7.41 -35.84
N GLU A 115 -14.59 -8.58 -35.49
CA GLU A 115 -14.35 -9.60 -36.49
C GLU A 115 -15.69 -10.01 -37.11
N LYS A 116 -15.86 -9.73 -38.40
CA LYS A 116 -16.99 -10.27 -39.18
C LYS A 116 -16.76 -11.76 -39.36
N SER A 117 -17.11 -12.55 -38.35
CA SER A 117 -17.10 -14.00 -38.48
C SER A 117 -18.12 -14.39 -39.56
N GLY A 118 -17.68 -15.24 -40.49
CA GLY A 118 -18.36 -15.50 -41.76
C GLY A 118 -19.87 -15.77 -41.64
N ASN A 119 -20.62 -15.08 -42.50
CA ASN A 119 -22.05 -15.13 -42.86
C ASN A 119 -23.15 -15.35 -41.80
N ASN A 120 -22.95 -15.91 -40.61
CA ASN A 120 -24.03 -16.18 -39.65
C ASN A 120 -23.57 -16.30 -38.17
N SER A 121 -22.31 -16.00 -37.85
CA SER A 121 -21.81 -16.09 -36.46
C SER A 121 -21.81 -14.70 -35.82
N GLU A 122 -22.26 -14.61 -34.57
CA GLU A 122 -22.20 -13.38 -33.78
C GLU A 122 -20.73 -12.93 -33.69
N ALA A 123 -20.44 -11.72 -34.19
CA ALA A 123 -19.09 -11.17 -34.21
C ALA A 123 -18.52 -11.10 -32.79
N ILE A 124 -17.45 -11.84 -32.49
CA ILE A 124 -16.78 -11.78 -31.18
C ILE A 124 -15.85 -10.56 -31.16
N ASP A 125 -16.18 -9.55 -30.35
CA ASP A 125 -15.30 -8.42 -30.11
C ASP A 125 -14.10 -8.86 -29.25
N THR A 126 -12.92 -8.93 -29.85
CA THR A 126 -11.66 -9.18 -29.13
C THR A 126 -10.94 -7.86 -28.85
N ILE A 127 -10.18 -7.80 -27.75
CA ILE A 127 -9.31 -6.66 -27.46
C ILE A 127 -7.99 -6.83 -28.22
N ASP A 128 -7.64 -5.88 -29.08
CA ASP A 128 -6.43 -5.96 -29.92
C ASP A 128 -5.33 -5.02 -29.45
N THR A 129 -5.70 -3.88 -28.86
CA THR A 129 -4.74 -2.87 -28.41
C THR A 129 -5.22 -2.23 -27.11
N LEU A 130 -4.28 -1.93 -26.21
CA LEU A 130 -4.53 -1.27 -24.94
C LEU A 130 -3.89 0.12 -24.95
N LYS A 131 -4.64 1.11 -24.46
CA LYS A 131 -4.15 2.45 -24.17
C LYS A 131 -4.33 2.73 -22.69
N ILE A 132 -3.30 3.25 -22.05
CA ILE A 132 -3.34 3.64 -20.65
C ILE A 132 -3.36 5.15 -20.51
N SER A 133 -3.97 5.62 -19.42
CA SER A 133 -3.90 7.02 -19.04
C SER A 133 -3.30 7.12 -17.65
N CYS A 134 -2.31 7.98 -17.52
CA CYS A 134 -1.54 8.19 -16.31
C CYS A 134 -1.91 9.52 -15.67
N GLY A 135 -1.86 9.59 -14.34
CA GLY A 135 -2.18 10.81 -13.62
C GLY A 135 -1.74 10.79 -12.16
N ILE A 136 -1.79 11.96 -11.56
CA ILE A 136 -1.59 12.17 -10.12
C ILE A 136 -2.95 12.30 -9.45
N SER A 137 -2.99 11.95 -8.17
CA SER A 137 -4.13 12.09 -7.25
C SER A 137 -5.08 13.26 -7.56
N ASN A 138 -4.63 14.48 -7.82
CA ASN A 138 -5.56 15.62 -7.83
C ASN A 138 -5.87 16.27 -9.19
N ASP A 139 -5.20 15.90 -10.29
CA ASP A 139 -5.36 16.64 -11.55
C ASP A 139 -5.96 15.80 -12.68
N GLN A 140 -7.27 15.98 -12.89
CA GLN A 140 -7.96 15.48 -14.09
C GLN A 140 -7.47 16.18 -15.38
N LYS A 141 -6.86 17.37 -15.25
CA LYS A 141 -6.34 18.17 -16.37
C LYS A 141 -4.97 17.71 -16.90
N ASN A 142 -4.18 16.99 -16.11
CA ASN A 142 -2.83 16.53 -16.49
C ASN A 142 -2.82 15.06 -16.95
N ARG A 143 -3.89 14.59 -17.60
CA ARG A 143 -3.91 13.25 -18.18
C ARG A 143 -3.06 13.24 -19.45
N THR A 144 -1.83 12.76 -19.32
CA THR A 144 -1.00 12.43 -20.48
C THR A 144 -1.41 11.04 -20.98
N ASP A 145 -1.95 10.99 -22.18
CA ASP A 145 -2.16 9.73 -22.89
C ASP A 145 -0.80 9.23 -23.38
N SER A 146 -0.28 8.16 -22.79
CA SER A 146 1.10 7.73 -22.98
C SER A 146 1.27 6.65 -24.06
N THR A 147 0.55 6.73 -25.17
CA THR A 147 0.73 5.80 -26.30
C THR A 147 0.52 6.50 -27.64
N GLU A 148 1.62 6.75 -28.36
CA GLU A 148 1.66 6.76 -29.82
C GLU A 148 1.77 5.30 -30.26
N ASP A 149 0.65 4.64 -30.53
CA ASP A 149 0.67 3.44 -31.38
C ASP A 149 0.07 3.87 -32.72
N ASP A 150 0.92 4.22 -33.68
CA ASP A 150 0.59 4.60 -35.07
C ASP A 150 -0.04 3.46 -35.89
N TYR A 151 -0.46 2.38 -35.24
CA TYR A 151 -1.00 1.20 -35.88
C TYR A 151 -2.45 1.44 -36.34
N LEU A 152 -2.59 1.75 -37.64
CA LEU A 152 -3.70 1.40 -38.55
C LEU A 152 -4.82 2.41 -38.88
N GLY A 153 -4.80 3.67 -38.43
CA GLY A 153 -5.78 4.67 -38.92
C GLY A 153 -7.26 4.30 -38.72
N LEU A 154 -7.54 3.44 -37.72
CA LEU A 154 -8.88 2.99 -37.35
C LEU A 154 -9.29 3.68 -36.04
N ASP A 155 -10.23 4.62 -36.13
CA ASP A 155 -10.58 5.60 -35.07
C ASP A 155 -11.51 5.08 -33.95
N HIS A 156 -11.71 3.77 -33.79
CA HIS A 156 -12.72 3.24 -32.87
C HIS A 156 -12.13 2.75 -31.54
N TRP A 157 -11.60 3.68 -30.74
CA TRP A 157 -11.35 3.43 -29.32
C TRP A 157 -12.66 3.40 -28.54
N ASN A 158 -12.77 2.52 -27.55
CA ASN A 158 -13.88 2.61 -26.62
C ASN A 158 -13.82 3.94 -25.84
N LYS A 159 -14.97 4.39 -25.33
CA LYS A 159 -14.99 5.48 -24.36
C LYS A 159 -14.22 4.98 -23.14
N GLY A 160 -12.97 5.41 -23.02
CA GLY A 160 -12.06 4.97 -21.97
C GLY A 160 -12.72 5.03 -20.60
N ASN A 161 -12.42 4.07 -19.75
CA ASN A 161 -12.88 4.12 -18.36
C ASN A 161 -11.77 4.69 -17.51
N PHE A 162 -12.10 5.80 -16.85
CA PHE A 162 -11.18 6.54 -16.01
C PHE A 162 -11.67 6.52 -14.57
N CYS A 163 -10.75 6.30 -13.65
CA CYS A 163 -10.97 6.57 -12.25
C CYS A 163 -11.32 8.05 -12.06
N LEU A 164 -12.14 8.31 -11.05
CA LEU A 164 -12.46 9.68 -10.60
C LEU A 164 -11.17 10.40 -10.17
N ALA A 165 -11.21 11.73 -10.14
CA ALA A 165 -10.15 12.49 -9.49
C ALA A 165 -9.93 11.97 -8.06
N GLY A 166 -8.68 11.92 -7.63
CA GLY A 166 -8.29 11.34 -6.34
C GLY A 166 -8.20 9.82 -6.33
N HIS A 167 -8.25 9.13 -7.48
CA HIS A 167 -8.25 7.67 -7.54
C HIS A 167 -7.28 7.14 -8.60
N ALA A 168 -6.74 5.95 -8.35
CA ALA A 168 -5.95 5.18 -9.29
C ALA A 168 -6.41 3.72 -9.34
N ILE A 169 -6.07 3.06 -10.43
CA ILE A 169 -6.34 1.64 -10.63
C ILE A 169 -5.52 0.84 -9.61
N CYS A 170 -6.18 -0.01 -8.83
CA CYS A 170 -5.58 -0.87 -7.81
C CYS A 170 -5.98 -2.33 -7.98
N GLY A 171 -6.65 -2.69 -9.07
CA GLY A 171 -7.00 -4.06 -9.36
C GLY A 171 -7.68 -4.24 -10.71
N ILE A 172 -7.69 -5.49 -11.17
CA ILE A 172 -8.29 -5.90 -12.44
C ILE A 172 -9.10 -7.18 -12.26
N ARG A 173 -10.17 -7.28 -13.04
CA ARG A 173 -10.94 -8.52 -13.23
C ARG A 173 -11.21 -8.68 -14.71
N LEU A 174 -10.90 -9.85 -15.23
CA LEU A 174 -11.04 -10.17 -16.65
C LEU A 174 -12.21 -11.12 -16.84
N ARG A 175 -13.01 -10.88 -17.87
CA ARG A 175 -13.95 -11.87 -18.39
C ARG A 175 -13.34 -12.52 -19.61
N ARG A 176 -13.14 -13.84 -19.53
CA ARG A 176 -12.52 -14.61 -20.61
C ARG A 176 -13.48 -15.63 -21.15
N ASP A 177 -13.37 -15.84 -22.45
CA ASP A 177 -14.10 -16.89 -23.14
C ASP A 177 -13.13 -17.86 -23.80
N GLU A 178 -13.56 -19.11 -23.92
CA GLU A 178 -12.82 -20.17 -24.60
C GLU A 178 -13.39 -20.31 -26.01
N VAL A 179 -12.74 -19.65 -26.98
CA VAL A 179 -13.14 -19.74 -28.40
C VAL A 179 -12.82 -21.13 -28.95
N SER A 180 -11.76 -21.76 -28.44
CA SER A 180 -11.40 -23.15 -28.72
C SER A 180 -10.62 -23.76 -27.56
N ALA A 181 -10.35 -25.06 -27.59
CA ALA A 181 -9.57 -25.78 -26.57
C ALA A 181 -8.16 -25.21 -26.31
N LYS A 182 -7.65 -24.33 -27.19
CA LYS A 182 -6.34 -23.69 -27.06
C LYS A 182 -6.40 -22.15 -27.07
N GLU A 183 -7.59 -21.59 -27.28
CA GLU A 183 -7.75 -20.16 -27.48
C GLU A 183 -8.64 -19.55 -26.40
N THR A 184 -8.03 -18.66 -25.62
CA THR A 184 -8.74 -17.81 -24.67
C THR A 184 -8.62 -16.37 -25.12
N VAL A 185 -9.75 -15.67 -25.12
CA VAL A 185 -9.82 -14.25 -25.46
C VAL A 185 -10.40 -13.46 -24.29
N ILE A 186 -10.00 -12.19 -24.16
CA ILE A 186 -10.59 -11.27 -23.19
C ILE A 186 -11.70 -10.49 -23.88
N ASN A 187 -12.92 -10.59 -23.33
CA ASN A 187 -14.10 -9.87 -23.84
C ASN A 187 -14.39 -8.60 -23.03
N ILE A 188 -14.23 -8.66 -21.71
CA ILE A 188 -14.57 -7.55 -20.80
C ILE A 188 -13.46 -7.37 -19.77
N VAL A 189 -13.13 -6.11 -19.49
CA VAL A 189 -12.17 -5.73 -18.44
C VAL A 189 -12.88 -4.88 -17.41
N LYS A 190 -12.80 -5.28 -16.14
CA LYS A 190 -13.19 -4.45 -14.99
C LYS A 190 -11.93 -3.99 -14.29
N VAL A 191 -11.87 -2.69 -13.97
CA VAL A 191 -10.80 -2.11 -13.16
C VAL A 191 -11.37 -1.64 -11.84
N LEU A 192 -10.59 -1.84 -10.78
CA LEU A 192 -10.91 -1.36 -9.44
C LEU A 192 -10.18 -0.04 -9.23
N CYS A 193 -10.91 1.04 -8.92
CA CYS A 193 -10.31 2.32 -8.58
C CYS A 193 -10.27 2.49 -7.07
N CYS A 194 -9.06 2.65 -6.52
CA CYS A 194 -8.84 2.95 -5.11
C CYS A 194 -8.51 4.42 -4.94
N ARG A 195 -8.98 5.00 -3.84
CA ARG A 195 -8.68 6.37 -3.47
C ARG A 195 -7.18 6.52 -3.20
N LEU A 196 -6.60 7.55 -3.79
CA LEU A 196 -5.26 8.04 -3.49
C LEU A 196 -5.36 8.99 -2.29
N PRO A 197 -4.43 8.90 -1.33
CA PRO A 197 -4.28 9.91 -0.29
C PRO A 197 -4.25 11.32 -0.86
N ARG A 198 -5.03 12.22 -0.25
CA ARG A 198 -5.12 13.63 -0.67
C ARG A 198 -3.94 14.46 -0.18
N VAL A 199 -3.27 14.01 0.88
CA VAL A 199 -2.22 14.78 1.53
C VAL A 199 -0.89 14.51 0.85
N ASN A 200 -0.28 15.58 0.35
CA ASN A 200 1.03 15.53 -0.28
C ASN A 200 2.14 15.54 0.79
N LEU A 201 2.22 14.47 1.57
CA LEU A 201 3.07 14.37 2.75
C LEU A 201 4.54 14.03 2.40
N PHE A 202 5.32 14.93 1.79
CA PHE A 202 6.68 14.60 1.32
C PHE A 202 7.69 14.31 2.45
N CYS A 203 7.61 13.14 3.07
CA CYS A 203 8.55 12.67 4.08
C CYS A 203 9.05 11.28 3.75
N VAL A 204 10.31 11.03 4.11
CA VAL A 204 10.85 9.68 4.25
C VAL A 204 10.66 9.32 5.72
N PRO A 205 9.87 8.27 6.05
CA PRO A 205 9.69 7.88 7.44
C PRO A 205 11.02 7.51 8.08
N GLU A 206 11.35 8.15 9.19
CA GLU A 206 12.53 7.90 10.01
C GLU A 206 12.11 7.21 11.30
N ASN A 207 12.86 6.21 11.72
CA ASN A 207 12.60 5.54 12.99
C ASN A 207 13.47 6.17 14.06
N THR A 208 12.85 6.53 15.17
CA THR A 208 13.54 7.14 16.32
C THR A 208 13.12 6.42 17.59
N PHE A 209 14.06 6.29 18.53
CA PHE A 209 13.75 5.84 19.87
C PHE A 209 13.65 7.05 20.80
N GLU A 210 12.52 7.18 21.48
CA GLU A 210 12.33 8.21 22.50
C GLU A 210 12.41 7.58 23.88
N ARG A 211 13.24 8.16 24.74
CA ARG A 211 13.42 7.72 26.12
C ARG A 211 12.17 8.07 26.94
N LEU A 212 11.48 7.06 27.43
CA LEU A 212 10.30 7.21 28.28
C LEU A 212 10.65 7.26 29.76
N ALA A 213 11.59 6.42 30.19
CA ALA A 213 12.03 6.36 31.57
C ALA A 213 13.49 5.90 31.66
N GLU A 214 14.15 6.34 32.71
CA GLU A 214 15.51 5.96 33.05
C GLU A 214 15.56 5.72 34.55
N TYR A 215 16.10 4.57 34.95
CA TYR A 215 16.18 4.23 36.36
C TYR A 215 17.45 3.45 36.67
N ASP A 216 18.13 3.85 37.75
CA ASP A 216 19.35 3.23 38.21
C ASP A 216 19.12 2.50 39.54
N ASN A 217 18.98 1.18 39.49
CA ASN A 217 18.90 0.31 40.66
C ASN A 217 20.22 -0.44 40.92
N ARG A 218 21.37 0.11 40.48
CA ARG A 218 22.66 -0.58 40.63
C ARG A 218 23.11 -0.69 42.08
N GLU A 219 22.71 0.24 42.93
CA GLU A 219 23.04 0.21 44.37
C GLU A 219 21.99 -0.56 45.19
N GLY A 220 20.76 -0.69 44.69
CA GLY A 220 19.67 -1.34 45.43
C GLY A 220 19.86 -2.84 45.64
N THR A 221 19.22 -3.34 46.69
CA THR A 221 19.19 -4.76 47.09
C THR A 221 17.95 -5.48 46.57
N ASP A 222 16.89 -4.74 46.29
CA ASP A 222 15.57 -5.26 45.95
C ASP A 222 15.13 -4.78 44.56
N THR A 223 14.13 -5.45 44.01
CA THR A 223 13.48 -5.06 42.76
C THR A 223 12.58 -3.86 42.99
N ILE A 224 12.68 -2.84 42.15
CA ILE A 224 11.92 -1.58 42.30
C ILE A 224 10.93 -1.44 41.14
N PRO A 225 9.61 -1.34 41.41
CA PRO A 225 8.63 -1.06 40.37
C PRO A 225 8.71 0.42 39.94
N ILE A 226 8.81 0.67 38.64
CA ILE A 226 8.71 2.00 38.05
C ILE A 226 7.55 2.05 37.07
N GLN A 227 6.93 3.22 36.93
CA GLN A 227 5.87 3.45 35.95
C GLN A 227 6.38 4.33 34.81
N TYR A 228 5.91 4.07 33.59
CA TYR A 228 6.16 4.91 32.43
C TYR A 228 4.91 5.04 31.56
N GLU A 229 4.80 6.15 30.84
CA GLU A 229 3.72 6.38 29.88
C GLU A 229 4.14 5.99 28.48
N LYS A 230 3.41 5.04 27.88
CA LYS A 230 3.56 4.65 26.47
C LYS A 230 2.50 5.35 25.64
N GLN A 231 2.91 6.02 24.56
CA GLN A 231 2.01 6.78 23.70
C GLN A 231 1.82 6.10 22.35
N THR A 232 0.68 5.45 22.12
CA THR A 232 0.32 4.85 20.83
C THR A 232 -0.64 5.76 20.09
N ARG A 233 -0.11 6.82 19.46
CA ARG A 233 -0.91 7.85 18.78
C ARG A 233 -0.10 8.63 17.74
N PHE A 234 -0.79 9.39 16.91
CA PHE A 234 -0.19 10.38 16.03
C PHE A 234 -0.08 11.74 16.74
N ILE A 235 1.09 12.38 16.65
CA ILE A 235 1.41 13.63 17.33
C ILE A 235 1.94 14.63 16.31
N LYS A 236 1.41 15.86 16.27
CA LYS A 236 2.03 16.94 15.49
C LYS A 236 3.16 17.58 16.30
N THR A 237 4.36 17.64 15.75
CA THR A 237 5.54 18.21 16.41
C THR A 237 5.54 19.74 16.40
N THR A 238 4.69 20.39 15.61
CA THR A 238 4.61 21.87 15.53
C THR A 238 3.95 22.54 16.74
N GLY A 239 3.73 21.82 17.85
CA GLY A 239 3.07 22.36 19.05
C GLY A 239 1.59 22.72 18.86
N SER A 240 0.99 22.35 17.72
CA SER A 240 -0.44 22.47 17.51
C SER A 240 -1.16 21.31 18.20
N ASN A 241 -2.10 21.62 19.09
CA ASN A 241 -3.01 20.64 19.70
C ASN A 241 -3.99 20.00 18.69
N SER A 242 -3.87 20.29 17.39
CA SER A 242 -4.67 19.67 16.35
C SER A 242 -4.36 18.18 16.25
N THR A 243 -5.40 17.35 16.31
CA THR A 243 -5.32 15.94 15.94
C THR A 243 -4.86 15.80 14.48
N VAL A 244 -4.08 14.74 14.21
CA VAL A 244 -3.66 14.41 12.84
C VAL A 244 -4.89 13.90 12.08
N ALA A 245 -5.16 14.46 10.89
CA ALA A 245 -6.32 14.07 10.10
C ALA A 245 -6.18 12.62 9.58
N LEU A 246 -7.29 11.91 9.38
CA LEU A 246 -7.25 10.51 8.92
C LEU A 246 -6.48 10.37 7.61
N GLU A 247 -6.64 11.30 6.67
CA GLU A 247 -5.91 11.28 5.40
C GLU A 247 -4.39 11.49 5.57
N GLU A 248 -3.96 12.25 6.57
CA GLU A 248 -2.54 12.40 6.92
C GLU A 248 -1.99 11.08 7.48
N LYS A 249 -2.76 10.41 8.35
CA LYS A 249 -2.40 9.11 8.92
C LYS A 249 -2.26 8.02 7.86
N GLU A 250 -3.24 7.91 6.96
CA GLU A 250 -3.20 6.98 5.83
C GLU A 250 -2.02 7.29 4.89
N ALA A 251 -1.72 8.56 4.64
CA ALA A 251 -0.58 8.95 3.83
C ALA A 251 0.76 8.53 4.46
N ILE A 252 0.91 8.59 5.79
CA ILE A 252 2.10 8.09 6.49
C ILE A 252 2.19 6.57 6.35
N GLN A 253 1.10 5.84 6.62
CA GLN A 253 1.07 4.37 6.49
C GLN A 253 1.52 3.92 5.09
N ASN A 254 1.09 4.66 4.05
CA ASN A 254 1.43 4.37 2.65
C ASN A 254 2.87 4.71 2.27
N ARG A 255 3.58 5.48 3.11
CA ARG A 255 4.98 5.85 2.89
C ARG A 255 5.97 4.99 3.65
N LEU A 256 5.52 4.19 4.61
CA LEU A 256 6.39 3.29 5.38
C LEU A 256 7.17 2.39 4.44
N PRO A 257 8.50 2.55 4.34
CA PRO A 257 9.30 1.82 3.38
C PRO A 257 9.32 0.33 3.69
N TYR A 258 9.56 -0.46 2.65
CA TYR A 258 9.96 -1.85 2.77
C TYR A 258 11.42 -1.94 3.26
N GLY A 259 11.71 -1.60 4.52
CA GLY A 259 12.90 -2.11 5.20
C GLY A 259 13.30 -1.27 6.40
N VAL A 260 12.92 -1.67 7.61
CA VAL A 260 13.51 -1.13 8.84
C VAL A 260 14.08 -2.28 9.65
N GLU A 261 15.41 -2.38 9.67
CA GLU A 261 16.08 -3.27 10.61
C GLU A 261 16.17 -2.56 11.96
N VAL A 262 15.16 -2.73 12.80
CA VAL A 262 15.27 -2.32 14.20
C VAL A 262 15.99 -3.43 14.94
N ILE A 263 17.18 -3.16 15.43
CA ILE A 263 17.94 -4.08 16.26
C ILE A 263 17.51 -3.87 17.72
N VAL A 264 16.68 -4.78 18.24
CA VAL A 264 16.25 -4.75 19.64
C VAL A 264 16.98 -5.82 20.44
N GLU A 265 17.66 -5.44 21.53
CA GLU A 265 18.19 -6.40 22.49
C GLU A 265 17.04 -7.13 23.20
N LYS A 266 16.99 -8.46 23.09
CA LYS A 266 16.04 -9.25 23.87
C LYS A 266 16.43 -9.21 25.36
N PRO A 267 15.47 -8.97 26.27
CA PRO A 267 15.72 -9.22 27.69
C PRO A 267 16.01 -10.71 27.87
N GLY A 268 17.22 -11.03 28.31
CA GLY A 268 17.58 -12.41 28.66
C GLY A 268 16.65 -12.89 29.77
N ASN A 269 16.05 -14.07 29.61
CA ASN A 269 15.35 -14.72 30.70
C ASN A 269 16.34 -14.91 31.86
N ALA A 270 16.03 -14.35 33.03
CA ALA A 270 16.93 -14.24 34.18
C ALA A 270 17.29 -15.57 34.87
N SER A 271 17.14 -16.70 34.17
CA SER A 271 17.39 -18.03 34.73
C SER A 271 18.68 -18.58 34.13
N THR A 272 19.75 -18.47 34.92
CA THR A 272 21.10 -19.03 34.75
C THR A 272 22.07 -18.30 33.82
N VAL A 273 23.24 -18.03 34.40
CA VAL A 273 24.32 -17.16 33.96
C VAL A 273 25.17 -17.82 32.86
N SER A 274 25.60 -16.96 31.93
CA SER A 274 26.74 -17.04 31.00
C SER A 274 26.37 -17.19 29.52
N VAL A 275 27.04 -16.35 28.72
CA VAL A 275 26.88 -16.03 27.29
C VAL A 275 25.94 -14.85 27.02
N THR A 276 26.57 -13.68 26.87
CA THR A 276 26.05 -12.43 26.28
C THR A 276 25.75 -12.64 24.80
N ASN A 277 24.73 -13.43 24.48
CA ASN A 277 24.16 -13.40 23.14
C ASN A 277 23.23 -12.20 23.10
N HIS A 278 23.69 -11.08 22.54
CA HIS A 278 22.84 -9.96 22.15
C HIS A 278 21.83 -10.49 21.13
N GLY A 279 20.69 -10.95 21.63
CA GLY A 279 19.61 -11.47 20.80
C GLY A 279 18.98 -10.30 20.09
N TYR A 280 19.39 -10.05 18.87
CA TYR A 280 18.79 -9.03 18.02
C TYR A 280 17.44 -9.52 17.51
N GLN A 281 16.37 -8.77 17.80
CA GLN A 281 15.08 -8.97 17.16
C GLN A 281 14.90 -7.96 16.04
N MET A 282 14.92 -8.44 14.80
CA MET A 282 14.53 -7.65 13.62
C MET A 282 13.01 -7.46 13.62
N ILE A 283 12.56 -6.23 13.37
CA ILE A 283 11.14 -5.90 13.17
C ILE A 283 10.91 -5.76 11.66
N SER A 284 10.07 -6.61 11.08
CA SER A 284 9.76 -6.55 9.66
C SER A 284 8.88 -5.33 9.32
N ASN A 285 8.90 -4.90 8.07
CA ASN A 285 8.06 -3.78 7.60
C ASN A 285 6.57 -4.07 7.71
N ILE A 286 6.21 -5.34 7.51
CA ILE A 286 4.83 -5.80 7.65
C ILE A 286 4.39 -5.59 9.09
N GLU A 287 5.24 -5.91 10.08
CA GLU A 287 4.95 -5.63 11.48
C GLU A 287 4.83 -4.13 11.76
N VAL A 288 5.71 -3.30 11.18
CA VAL A 288 5.62 -1.83 11.31
C VAL A 288 4.30 -1.30 10.72
N GLN A 289 3.91 -1.76 9.53
CA GLN A 289 2.65 -1.37 8.88
C GLN A 289 1.42 -1.82 9.68
N ILE A 290 1.46 -3.01 10.28
CA ILE A 290 0.41 -3.50 11.18
C ILE A 290 0.35 -2.62 12.44
N MET A 291 1.49 -2.30 13.04
CA MET A 291 1.55 -1.42 14.21
C MET A 291 0.97 -0.04 13.90
N VAL A 292 1.36 0.59 12.79
CA VAL A 292 0.79 1.88 12.38
C VAL A 292 -0.71 1.76 12.09
N GLY A 293 -1.15 0.68 11.43
CA GLY A 293 -2.57 0.41 11.21
C GLY A 293 -3.37 0.28 12.51
N ASN A 294 -2.79 -0.31 13.55
CA ASN A 294 -3.38 -0.40 14.87
C ASN A 294 -3.45 0.99 15.54
N VAL A 295 -2.42 1.82 15.40
CA VAL A 295 -2.44 3.21 15.90
C VAL A 295 -3.51 4.05 15.18
N ILE A 296 -3.73 3.82 13.89
CA ILE A 296 -4.80 4.48 13.12
C ILE A 296 -6.19 4.09 13.66
N SER A 297 -6.38 2.80 13.97
CA SER A 297 -7.68 2.31 14.45
C SER A 297 -7.96 2.70 15.89
N LYS A 298 -6.92 2.83 16.73
CA LYS A 298 -7.04 3.20 18.14
C LYS A 298 -5.81 3.98 18.61
N GLU A 299 -6.03 5.24 18.93
CA GLU A 299 -5.04 6.05 19.65
C GLU A 299 -5.23 5.90 21.16
N GLU A 300 -4.16 5.64 21.89
CA GLU A 300 -4.21 5.52 23.34
C GLU A 300 -2.90 5.91 24.01
N THR A 301 -2.99 6.26 25.29
CA THR A 301 -1.84 6.44 26.18
C THR A 301 -2.04 5.51 27.36
N THR A 302 -1.06 4.65 27.61
CA THR A 302 -1.14 3.61 28.64
C THR A 302 0.01 3.76 29.61
N THR A 303 -0.28 3.78 30.90
CA THR A 303 0.74 3.66 31.94
C THR A 303 1.07 2.19 32.15
N GLU A 304 2.33 1.83 32.01
CA GLU A 304 2.83 0.47 32.28
C GLU A 304 3.79 0.49 33.47
N THR A 305 3.90 -0.66 34.14
CA THR A 305 4.83 -0.86 35.25
C THR A 305 5.93 -1.82 34.83
N TYR A 306 7.18 -1.44 35.04
CA TYR A 306 8.33 -2.32 34.89
C TYR A 306 9.06 -2.50 36.21
N ASN A 307 9.43 -3.74 36.51
CA ASN A 307 10.14 -4.10 37.74
C ASN A 307 11.65 -4.09 37.47
N VAL A 308 12.35 -3.05 37.92
CA VAL A 308 13.80 -2.91 37.74
C VAL A 308 14.53 -3.85 38.70
N PRO A 309 15.26 -4.87 38.21
CA PRO A 309 15.97 -5.80 39.09
C PRO A 309 17.01 -5.08 39.93
N ALA A 310 17.32 -5.64 41.10
CA ALA A 310 18.45 -5.19 41.91
C ALA A 310 19.76 -5.27 41.11
N LYS A 311 20.69 -4.37 41.40
CA LYS A 311 22.02 -4.29 40.76
C LYS A 311 21.96 -4.03 39.25
N LYS A 312 20.91 -3.37 38.75
CA LYS A 312 20.75 -3.05 37.32
C LYS A 312 20.31 -1.61 37.11
N GLY A 313 20.86 -0.98 36.07
CA GLY A 313 20.39 0.31 35.55
C GLY A 313 19.76 0.10 34.19
N ILE A 314 18.59 0.68 33.95
CA ILE A 314 17.84 0.49 32.71
C ILE A 314 17.44 1.81 32.05
N ILE A 315 17.24 1.74 30.74
CA ILE A 315 16.63 2.79 29.93
C ILE A 315 15.46 2.15 29.19
N ILE A 316 14.27 2.74 29.32
CA ILE A 316 13.05 2.33 28.62
C ILE A 316 12.81 3.32 27.49
N GLU A 317 12.78 2.81 26.26
CA GLU A 317 12.60 3.58 25.05
C GLU A 317 11.40 3.07 24.27
N GLN A 318 10.71 3.96 23.57
CA GLN A 318 9.62 3.60 22.66
C GLN A 318 10.02 3.91 21.21
N LEU A 319 9.62 3.01 20.31
CA LEU A 319 9.79 3.21 18.88
C LEU A 319 8.77 4.23 18.36
N PHE A 320 9.27 5.28 17.73
CA PHE A 320 8.49 6.27 17.02
C PHE A 320 8.87 6.29 15.54
N ILE A 321 7.89 6.64 14.70
CA ILE A 321 8.11 6.96 13.28
C ILE A 321 7.90 8.44 13.09
N LYS A 322 8.93 9.15 12.64
CA LYS A 322 8.87 10.56 12.28
C LYS A 322 8.68 10.69 10.77
N CYS A 323 7.67 11.46 10.37
CA CYS A 323 7.41 11.77 8.97
C CYS A 323 7.00 13.24 8.90
N ASP A 324 7.92 14.11 8.43
CA ASP A 324 7.76 15.56 8.45
C ASP A 324 7.49 16.08 9.87
N ASN A 325 6.35 16.74 10.08
CA ASN A 325 5.92 17.26 11.36
C ASN A 325 4.98 16.31 12.13
N ILE A 326 4.92 15.04 11.73
CA ILE A 326 4.10 14.03 12.39
C ILE A 326 5.00 12.95 12.99
N LEU A 327 4.74 12.65 14.26
CA LEU A 327 5.37 11.57 15.00
C LEU A 327 4.31 10.50 15.29
N VAL A 328 4.62 9.23 15.00
CA VAL A 328 3.73 8.09 15.23
C VAL A 328 4.34 7.22 16.32
N GLY A 329 3.75 7.22 17.51
CA GLY A 329 4.19 6.35 18.59
C GLY A 329 3.68 4.93 18.39
N LEU A 330 4.59 3.96 18.32
CA LEU A 330 4.25 2.55 18.12
C LEU A 330 4.17 1.82 19.47
N PRO A 331 3.41 0.70 19.57
CA PRO A 331 3.31 -0.06 20.83
C PRO A 331 4.61 -0.74 21.26
N ARG A 332 5.69 -0.61 20.48
CA ARG A 332 6.96 -1.31 20.68
C ARG A 332 7.83 -0.57 21.69
N ILE A 333 8.12 -1.26 22.80
CA ILE A 333 9.05 -0.84 23.85
C ILE A 333 10.38 -1.60 23.72
N VAL A 334 11.48 -0.90 24.00
CA VAL A 334 12.83 -1.44 24.11
C VAL A 334 13.37 -1.09 25.49
N ILE A 335 13.96 -2.07 26.17
CA ILE A 335 14.57 -1.88 27.49
C ILE A 335 16.04 -2.22 27.36
N ARG A 336 16.91 -1.23 27.58
CA ARG A 336 18.36 -1.37 27.49
C ARG A 336 19.00 -1.34 28.87
N SER A 337 20.13 -2.02 29.02
CA SER A 337 21.01 -1.81 30.18
C SER A 337 21.79 -0.51 30.02
N MET A 338 21.89 0.30 31.09
CA MET A 338 22.74 1.50 31.12
C MET A 338 24.22 1.18 30.87
N GLU A 339 24.65 -0.06 31.17
CA GLU A 339 26.02 -0.52 30.93
C GLU A 339 26.35 -0.55 29.44
N ASN A 340 25.37 -0.89 28.59
CA ASN A 340 25.55 -1.00 27.14
C ASN A 340 25.61 0.38 26.48
N VAL A 341 24.84 1.36 26.98
CA VAL A 341 24.73 2.70 26.38
C VAL A 341 26.06 3.46 26.43
N LYS A 342 26.84 3.29 27.51
CA LYS A 342 28.17 3.92 27.63
C LYS A 342 29.16 3.43 26.57
N ALA A 343 29.01 2.19 26.09
CA ALA A 343 29.89 1.63 25.06
C ALA A 343 29.61 2.23 23.68
N GLU A 344 28.35 2.51 23.34
CA GLU A 344 27.97 3.10 22.06
C GLU A 344 28.42 4.56 21.92
N THR A 345 28.38 5.36 23.00
CA THR A 345 28.78 6.79 22.95
C THR A 345 30.29 6.98 22.75
N ILE A 346 31.11 5.95 22.98
CA ILE A 346 32.57 6.00 22.80
C ILE A 346 32.96 5.61 21.36
N ALA A 347 32.08 4.91 20.64
CA ALA A 347 32.34 4.39 19.30
C ALA A 347 31.85 5.30 18.15
N SER A 348 31.04 6.31 18.45
CA SER A 348 30.61 7.38 17.53
C SER A 348 31.45 8.63 17.68
#